data_AF-A0A1Y6C6H5-F1
#
_entry.id   AF-A0A1Y6C6H5-F1
#
_cell.length_a   1.000
_cell.length_b   1.000
_cell.length_c   1.000
_cell.angle_alpha   90.00
_cell.angle_beta   90.00
_cell.angle_gamma   90.00
#
_symmetry.space_group_name_H-M   'P 1'
#
loop_
_entity.id
_entity.type
_entity.pdbx_description
1 polymer ?
#
loop_
_entity_poly.entity_id
_entity_poly.type
_entity_poly.pdbx_seq_one_letter_code
_entity_poly.pdbx_strand_id
1 'polypeptide(L)'
;METLNKIETLEWKRHDTEWVSKREQEWLQVEFWLGTIKPLKKCMKPIRDYFMTGKMPNWKAFRDWDNPSRHLDLFVFLWLHPSRDRERLSRLCELYTSSTQITPSDIDVGVANLLDSQIIRATAPYKTMQRFNFPYLSGKGELLFDVILMDDKVCDRLNYLKSRPGFVASHIFGSYQWFPSVKKWLKLEKLLPIQMEMLLQYDQPLQWWFKGMEEDKDFFTLRGIEYSQDVFPLIAESLRLIYNFDFEAEGPSPRSDFVRKVLPLLDQCSIAPEVKAIWEDVKAGS
;
A
#
# COMPACT_ATOMS: atom_id res chain seq x y z
N MET A 1 7.49 11.37 26.55
CA MET A 1 6.26 11.18 25.74
C MET A 1 6.19 12.29 24.72
N GLU A 2 6.41 11.97 23.45
CA GLU A 2 6.46 12.97 22.38
C GLU A 2 5.06 13.34 21.89
N THR A 3 4.83 14.63 21.72
CA THR A 3 3.59 15.16 21.13
C THR A 3 3.86 15.50 19.67
N LEU A 4 3.01 15.02 18.77
CA LEU A 4 3.03 15.33 17.33
C LEU A 4 2.99 16.84 16.98
N ASN A 5 2.81 17.71 17.98
CA ASN A 5 2.71 19.16 17.82
C ASN A 5 4.03 19.85 17.38
N LYS A 6 5.13 19.09 17.19
CA LYS A 6 6.45 19.63 16.86
C LYS A 6 7.14 18.85 15.73
N ILE A 7 6.45 18.60 14.62
CA ILE A 7 7.20 18.29 13.39
C ILE A 7 7.93 19.55 12.93
N GLU A 8 9.17 19.42 12.46
CA GLU A 8 9.87 20.57 11.92
C GLU A 8 9.29 20.90 10.54
N THR A 9 8.99 22.17 10.30
CA THR A 9 8.26 22.62 9.09
C THR A 9 9.16 23.33 8.07
N LEU A 10 10.48 23.24 8.22
CA LEU A 10 11.46 23.88 7.32
C LEU A 10 11.32 23.40 5.87
N GLU A 11 10.94 22.13 5.67
CA GLU A 11 10.77 21.53 4.35
C GLU A 11 9.53 22.05 3.59
N TRP A 12 8.64 22.79 4.25
CA TRP A 12 7.47 23.42 3.62
C TRP A 12 7.76 24.76 2.97
N LYS A 13 9.02 25.23 2.97
CA LYS A 13 9.51 26.42 2.23
C LYS A 13 8.47 27.55 2.09
N ARG A 14 7.80 27.91 3.18
CA ARG A 14 6.56 28.73 3.16
C ARG A 14 6.75 30.16 2.65
N HIS A 15 8.00 30.58 2.50
CA HIS A 15 8.39 31.90 2.00
C HIS A 15 8.85 31.86 0.53
N ASP A 16 8.93 30.67 -0.07
CA ASP A 16 9.25 30.47 -1.48
C ASP A 16 7.94 30.48 -2.29
N THR A 17 7.70 31.56 -3.03
CA THR A 17 6.46 31.76 -3.78
C THR A 17 6.27 30.76 -4.92
N GLU A 18 7.36 30.32 -5.56
CA GLU A 18 7.30 29.33 -6.63
C GLU A 18 6.92 27.96 -6.05
N TRP A 19 7.52 27.59 -4.92
CA TRP A 19 7.18 26.37 -4.20
C TRP A 19 5.72 26.34 -3.76
N VAL A 20 5.22 27.44 -3.20
CA VAL A 20 3.81 27.54 -2.75
C VAL A 20 2.86 27.41 -3.94
N SER A 21 3.13 28.11 -5.05
CA SER A 21 2.28 28.05 -6.25
C SER A 21 2.23 26.63 -6.84
N LYS A 22 3.38 25.95 -6.93
CA LYS A 22 3.44 24.56 -7.37
C LYS A 22 2.64 23.63 -6.47
N ARG A 23 2.78 23.78 -5.16
CA ARG A 23 2.00 23.01 -4.17
C ARG A 23 0.50 23.26 -4.30
N GLU A 24 0.06 24.48 -4.53
CA GLU A 24 -1.37 24.77 -4.77
C GLU A 24 -1.90 24.04 -6.00
N GLN A 25 -1.12 23.95 -7.08
CA GLN A 25 -1.49 23.18 -8.26
C GLN A 25 -1.54 21.67 -7.97
N GLU A 26 -0.55 21.14 -7.26
CA GLU A 26 -0.51 19.74 -6.83
C GLU A 26 -1.70 19.40 -5.93
N TRP A 27 -2.12 20.32 -5.06
CA TRP A 27 -3.25 20.11 -4.15
C TRP A 27 -4.55 19.76 -4.88
N LEU A 28 -4.82 20.37 -6.04
CA LEU A 28 -6.05 20.07 -6.80
C LEU A 28 -6.16 18.59 -7.15
N GLN A 29 -5.03 17.99 -7.51
CA GLN A 29 -4.96 16.58 -7.85
C GLN A 29 -4.98 15.69 -6.59
N VAL A 30 -4.27 16.10 -5.53
CA VAL A 30 -4.30 15.41 -4.23
C VAL A 30 -5.71 15.38 -3.64
N GLU A 31 -6.43 16.50 -3.67
CA GLU A 31 -7.80 16.61 -3.19
C GLU A 31 -8.75 15.70 -3.96
N PHE A 32 -8.61 15.65 -5.28
CA PHE A 32 -9.36 14.72 -6.12
C PHE A 32 -9.13 13.26 -5.74
N TRP A 33 -7.86 12.87 -5.52
CA TRP A 33 -7.50 11.51 -5.11
C TRP A 33 -7.97 11.17 -3.70
N LEU A 34 -7.86 12.11 -2.76
CA LEU A 34 -8.31 11.92 -1.39
C LEU A 34 -9.83 11.87 -1.28
N GLY A 35 -10.56 12.52 -2.20
CA GLY A 35 -12.03 12.53 -2.19
C GLY A 35 -12.67 11.15 -2.24
N THR A 36 -11.97 10.13 -2.75
CA THR A 36 -12.46 8.74 -2.80
C THR A 36 -12.23 7.95 -1.52
N ILE A 37 -11.11 8.21 -0.82
CA ILE A 37 -10.74 7.52 0.42
C ILE A 37 -11.14 8.29 1.69
N LYS A 38 -11.43 9.60 1.56
CA LYS A 38 -11.81 10.52 2.62
C LYS A 38 -12.98 11.39 2.15
N PRO A 39 -14.20 10.84 1.98
CA PRO A 39 -15.32 11.52 1.34
C PRO A 39 -15.86 12.74 2.11
N LEU A 40 -15.43 12.93 3.36
CA LEU A 40 -15.96 13.97 4.24
C LEU A 40 -15.15 15.27 4.10
N LYS A 41 -15.80 16.33 3.61
CA LYS A 41 -15.22 17.68 3.44
C LYS A 41 -14.52 18.22 4.70
N LYS A 42 -15.03 17.88 5.89
CA LYS A 42 -14.40 18.25 7.18
C LYS A 42 -12.97 17.70 7.34
N CYS A 43 -12.60 16.67 6.58
CA CYS A 43 -11.25 16.11 6.57
C CYS A 43 -10.28 16.80 5.64
N MET A 44 -10.77 17.39 4.56
CA MET A 44 -9.89 17.99 3.57
C MET A 44 -9.16 19.21 4.12
N LYS A 45 -9.83 20.04 4.94
CA LYS A 45 -9.19 21.24 5.48
C LYS A 45 -7.96 20.92 6.35
N PRO A 46 -8.03 20.03 7.36
CA PRO A 46 -6.83 19.69 8.14
C PRO A 46 -5.72 19.03 7.31
N ILE A 47 -6.07 18.19 6.32
CA ILE A 47 -5.09 17.58 5.43
C ILE A 47 -4.41 18.64 4.56
N ARG A 48 -5.19 19.60 4.03
CA ARG A 48 -4.68 20.73 3.25
C ARG A 48 -3.76 21.61 4.08
N ASP A 49 -4.17 21.96 5.31
CA ASP A 49 -3.36 22.76 6.23
C ASP A 49 -2.00 22.06 6.47
N TYR A 50 -2.00 20.74 6.68
CA TYR A 50 -0.77 19.93 6.78
C TYR A 50 0.04 19.94 5.48
N PHE A 51 -0.58 19.63 4.33
CA PHE A 51 0.09 19.60 3.04
C PHE A 51 0.73 20.94 2.67
N MET A 52 0.04 22.06 2.92
CA MET A 52 0.51 23.39 2.55
C MET A 52 1.51 23.99 3.55
N THR A 53 1.40 23.67 4.84
CA THR A 53 2.15 24.42 5.87
C THR A 53 2.83 23.57 6.95
N GLY A 54 2.63 22.24 6.93
CA GLY A 54 3.06 21.33 7.99
C GLY A 54 2.27 21.50 9.28
N LYS A 55 1.17 22.26 9.26
CA LYS A 55 0.31 22.47 10.43
C LYS A 55 -0.43 21.18 10.76
N MET A 56 -0.07 20.59 11.89
CA MET A 56 -0.72 19.37 12.39
C MET A 56 -2.17 19.64 12.81
N PRO A 57 -3.09 18.68 12.58
CA PRO A 57 -4.47 18.80 13.03
C PRO A 57 -4.53 18.81 14.56
N ASN A 58 -5.57 19.44 15.11
CA ASN A 58 -5.84 19.38 16.55
C ASN A 58 -6.45 18.02 16.92
N TRP A 59 -5.60 17.00 17.07
CA TRP A 59 -6.02 15.63 17.38
C TRP A 59 -6.88 15.55 18.66
N LYS A 60 -6.65 16.42 19.64
CA LYS A 60 -7.44 16.49 20.87
C LYS A 60 -8.88 16.97 20.65
N ALA A 61 -9.12 17.82 19.64
CA ALA A 61 -10.44 18.33 19.31
C ALA A 61 -11.31 17.31 18.54
N PHE A 62 -10.70 16.25 17.99
CA PHE A 62 -11.39 15.17 17.28
C PHE A 62 -11.45 13.89 18.14
N ARG A 63 -11.69 14.09 19.45
CA ARG A 63 -11.57 13.10 20.53
C ARG A 63 -12.57 11.94 20.47
N ASP A 64 -13.59 12.00 19.63
CA ASP A 64 -14.51 10.88 19.41
C ASP A 64 -13.91 9.96 18.33
N TRP A 65 -13.25 8.91 18.80
CA TRP A 65 -12.32 8.07 18.02
C TRP A 65 -13.00 7.12 17.02
N ASP A 66 -14.31 6.89 17.16
CA ASP A 66 -15.16 6.14 16.19
C ASP A 66 -15.57 6.99 14.98
N ASN A 67 -15.00 8.19 14.83
CA ASN A 67 -15.38 9.08 13.76
C ASN A 67 -14.78 8.60 12.42
N PRO A 68 -15.59 8.24 11.41
CA PRO A 68 -15.11 7.87 10.07
C PRO A 68 -14.39 9.03 9.34
N SER A 69 -14.23 10.16 10.02
CA SER A 69 -13.58 11.37 9.54
C SER A 69 -12.15 11.52 10.00
N ARG A 70 -11.46 10.54 10.60
CA ARG A 70 -10.08 10.81 11.05
C ARG A 70 -9.17 11.16 9.86
N HIS A 71 -8.58 12.35 9.97
CA HIS A 71 -8.24 13.17 8.81
C HIS A 71 -6.90 12.79 8.16
N LEU A 72 -5.90 12.38 8.94
CA LEU A 72 -4.53 12.19 8.47
C LEU A 72 -3.94 10.88 8.99
N ASP A 73 -4.32 9.75 8.40
CA ASP A 73 -3.74 8.43 8.73
C ASP A 73 -2.24 8.36 8.41
N LEU A 74 -1.56 7.29 8.86
CA LEU A 74 -0.12 7.15 8.73
C LEU A 74 0.38 7.28 7.28
N PHE A 75 -0.35 6.70 6.32
CA PHE A 75 0.00 6.78 4.90
C PHE A 75 -0.12 8.21 4.38
N VAL A 76 -1.27 8.88 4.60
CA VAL A 76 -1.47 10.26 4.14
C VAL A 76 -0.49 11.21 4.82
N PHE A 77 -0.18 11.01 6.10
CA PHE A 77 0.81 11.78 6.85
C PHE A 77 2.19 11.73 6.16
N LEU A 78 2.69 10.55 5.82
CA LEU A 78 4.01 10.38 5.22
C LEU A 78 4.04 10.74 3.73
N TRP A 79 3.00 10.37 2.98
CA TRP A 79 2.90 10.64 1.55
C TRP A 79 2.92 12.15 1.23
N LEU A 80 2.12 12.93 1.95
CA LEU A 80 1.95 14.37 1.73
C LEU A 80 3.12 15.21 2.29
N HIS A 81 4.02 14.58 3.04
CA HIS A 81 5.23 15.21 3.54
C HIS A 81 6.15 15.60 2.36
N PRO A 82 6.76 16.82 2.34
CA PRO A 82 7.66 17.25 1.28
C PRO A 82 8.86 16.33 1.06
N SER A 83 9.39 15.77 2.15
CA SER A 83 10.60 14.96 2.10
C SER A 83 10.46 13.72 1.23
N ARG A 84 11.57 13.34 0.61
CA ARG A 84 11.83 12.04 -0.01
C ARG A 84 12.99 11.31 0.68
N ASP A 85 13.53 11.88 1.75
CA ASP A 85 14.62 11.28 2.50
C ASP A 85 14.09 10.16 3.40
N ARG A 86 14.69 8.98 3.29
CA ARG A 86 14.25 7.78 4.03
C ARG A 86 14.38 7.97 5.53
N GLU A 87 15.52 8.46 6.02
CA GLU A 87 15.75 8.63 7.46
C GLU A 87 14.80 9.67 8.07
N ARG A 88 14.49 10.72 7.30
CA ARG A 88 13.52 11.73 7.70
C ARG A 88 12.12 11.13 7.84
N LEU A 89 11.67 10.37 6.84
CA LEU A 89 10.35 9.73 6.86
C LEU A 89 10.27 8.64 7.94
N SER A 90 11.32 7.84 8.17
CA SER A 90 11.40 6.89 9.29
C SER A 90 11.21 7.58 10.63
N ARG A 91 11.94 8.68 10.89
CA ARG A 91 11.78 9.45 12.15
C ARG A 91 10.35 9.99 12.32
N LEU A 92 9.72 10.43 11.24
CA LEU A 92 8.32 10.89 11.28
C LEU A 92 7.35 9.72 11.54
N CYS A 93 7.61 8.56 10.95
CA CYS A 93 6.85 7.34 11.18
C CYS A 93 6.94 6.90 12.65
N GLU A 94 8.15 6.89 13.23
CA GLU A 94 8.39 6.63 14.66
C GLU A 94 7.65 7.65 15.55
N LEU A 95 7.76 8.94 15.24
CA LEU A 95 7.06 10.01 15.99
C LEU A 95 5.54 9.85 15.93
N TYR A 96 4.99 9.50 14.77
CA TYR A 96 3.56 9.28 14.58
C TYR A 96 3.08 8.08 15.37
N THR A 97 3.74 6.93 15.20
CA THR A 97 3.33 5.65 15.80
C THR A 97 3.52 5.60 17.32
N SER A 98 4.46 6.38 17.86
CA SER A 98 4.71 6.51 19.31
C SER A 98 3.84 7.56 19.99
N SER A 99 3.12 8.40 19.24
CA SER A 99 2.34 9.49 19.83
C SER A 99 1.09 8.98 20.53
N THR A 100 0.83 9.49 21.74
CA THR A 100 -0.41 9.20 22.49
C THR A 100 -1.66 9.83 21.88
N GLN A 101 -1.51 10.60 20.79
CA GLN A 101 -2.60 11.22 20.04
C GLN A 101 -3.08 10.35 18.86
N ILE A 102 -2.41 9.22 18.60
CA ILE A 102 -2.67 8.29 17.50
C ILE A 102 -3.23 6.98 18.07
N THR A 103 -4.22 6.39 17.41
CA THR A 103 -4.70 5.04 17.76
C THR A 103 -4.11 3.98 16.84
N PRO A 104 -4.19 2.71 17.28
CA PRO A 104 -3.98 1.57 16.40
C PRO A 104 -4.66 1.67 15.03
N SER A 105 -5.89 2.19 14.97
CA SER A 105 -6.67 2.27 13.72
C SER A 105 -6.09 3.26 12.72
N ASP A 106 -5.46 4.37 13.15
CA ASP A 106 -4.80 5.31 12.21
C ASP A 106 -3.62 4.66 11.48
N ILE A 107 -2.95 3.74 12.16
CA ILE A 107 -1.82 2.98 11.64
C ILE A 107 -2.34 1.92 10.68
N ASP A 108 -3.31 1.12 11.12
CA ASP A 108 -3.92 0.05 10.33
C ASP A 108 -4.56 0.57 9.03
N VAL A 109 -5.39 1.62 9.12
CA VAL A 109 -5.98 2.27 7.94
C VAL A 109 -4.91 2.87 7.04
N GLY A 110 -3.85 3.44 7.61
CA GLY A 110 -2.72 3.95 6.82
C GLY A 110 -2.03 2.85 6.02
N VAL A 111 -1.71 1.73 6.67
CA VAL A 111 -1.12 0.55 6.00
C VAL A 111 -2.06 0.02 4.92
N ALA A 112 -3.34 -0.17 5.25
CA ALA A 112 -4.33 -0.66 4.31
C ALA A 112 -4.50 0.27 3.10
N ASN A 113 -4.51 1.60 3.30
CA ASN A 113 -4.62 2.57 2.22
C ASN A 113 -3.38 2.57 1.31
N LEU A 114 -2.17 2.41 1.86
CA LEU A 114 -0.95 2.27 1.07
C LEU A 114 -1.04 1.03 0.16
N LEU A 115 -1.36 -0.12 0.75
CA LEU A 115 -1.43 -1.39 0.02
C LEU A 115 -2.57 -1.39 -1.00
N ASP A 116 -3.77 -0.92 -0.64
CA ASP A 116 -4.89 -0.78 -1.58
C ASP A 116 -4.50 0.11 -2.76
N SER A 117 -3.96 1.30 -2.48
CA SER A 117 -3.57 2.25 -3.52
C SER A 117 -2.50 1.71 -4.46
N GLN A 118 -1.47 1.06 -3.94
CA GLN A 118 -0.29 0.68 -4.72
C GLN A 118 -0.30 -0.77 -5.22
N ILE A 119 -1.19 -1.62 -4.72
CA ILE A 119 -1.36 -3.00 -5.21
C ILE A 119 -2.69 -3.14 -5.93
N ILE A 120 -3.83 -2.81 -5.29
CA ILE A 120 -5.17 -3.10 -5.84
C ILE A 120 -5.56 -2.06 -6.89
N ARG A 121 -5.49 -0.77 -6.55
CA ARG A 121 -5.89 0.34 -7.44
C ARG A 121 -4.93 0.53 -8.61
N ALA A 122 -3.67 0.14 -8.43
CA ALA A 122 -2.68 0.02 -9.50
C ALA A 122 -3.04 -1.06 -10.55
N THR A 123 -4.12 -1.83 -10.39
CA THR A 123 -4.60 -2.81 -11.39
C THR A 123 -5.84 -2.36 -12.13
N ALA A 124 -6.43 -1.22 -11.73
CA ALA A 124 -7.70 -0.77 -12.30
C ALA A 124 -7.50 -0.37 -13.77
N PRO A 125 -8.41 -0.74 -14.69
CA PRO A 125 -8.24 -0.58 -16.14
C PRO A 125 -8.55 0.84 -16.62
N TYR A 126 -7.98 1.83 -15.95
CA TYR A 126 -8.07 3.22 -16.39
C TYR A 126 -7.29 3.41 -17.68
N LYS A 127 -7.90 4.15 -18.62
CA LYS A 127 -7.25 4.51 -19.90
C LYS A 127 -6.41 5.77 -19.80
N THR A 128 -6.66 6.63 -18.81
CA THR A 128 -5.96 7.90 -18.63
C THR A 128 -5.86 8.30 -17.16
N MET A 129 -4.85 9.12 -16.82
CA MET A 129 -4.65 9.60 -15.44
C MET A 129 -5.75 10.58 -14.98
N GLN A 130 -6.42 11.29 -15.89
CA GLN A 130 -7.48 12.25 -15.53
C GLN A 130 -8.69 11.58 -14.86
N ARG A 131 -8.91 10.29 -15.12
CA ARG A 131 -9.98 9.51 -14.49
C ARG A 131 -9.51 8.74 -13.26
N PHE A 132 -8.20 8.69 -13.03
CA PHE A 132 -7.62 7.95 -11.94
C PHE A 132 -7.83 8.70 -10.62
N ASN A 133 -8.71 8.16 -9.77
CA ASN A 133 -9.21 8.83 -8.58
C ASN A 133 -8.65 8.24 -7.27
N PHE A 134 -7.46 7.63 -7.33
CA PHE A 134 -6.74 7.12 -6.17
C PHE A 134 -5.37 7.81 -6.04
N PRO A 135 -4.75 7.80 -4.85
CA PRO A 135 -3.43 8.40 -4.65
C PRO A 135 -2.38 7.89 -5.65
N TYR A 136 -1.70 8.82 -6.34
CA TYR A 136 -0.50 8.52 -7.11
C TYR A 136 0.72 9.09 -6.40
N LEU A 137 1.68 8.23 -6.11
CA LEU A 137 2.78 8.52 -5.19
C LEU A 137 4.02 9.07 -5.90
N SER A 138 4.05 9.04 -7.24
CA SER A 138 5.14 9.60 -8.05
C SER A 138 6.51 9.10 -7.59
N GLY A 139 6.67 7.78 -7.56
CA GLY A 139 7.89 7.07 -7.16
C GLY A 139 8.10 6.93 -5.65
N LYS A 140 7.20 7.44 -4.79
CA LYS A 140 7.32 7.26 -3.33
C LYS A 140 6.79 5.91 -2.82
N GLY A 141 6.20 5.06 -3.65
CA GLY A 141 5.55 3.81 -3.24
C GLY A 141 6.46 2.88 -2.43
N GLU A 142 7.59 2.49 -3.02
CA GLU A 142 8.60 1.63 -2.38
C GLU A 142 9.17 2.28 -1.11
N LEU A 143 9.53 3.56 -1.18
CA LEU A 143 10.04 4.31 -0.03
C LEU A 143 9.07 4.30 1.16
N LEU A 144 7.77 4.52 0.91
CA LEU A 144 6.77 4.50 1.98
C LEU A 144 6.51 3.10 2.51
N PHE A 145 6.58 2.08 1.64
CA PHE A 145 6.52 0.69 2.07
C PHE A 145 7.66 0.36 3.02
N ASP A 146 8.90 0.72 2.67
CA ASP A 146 10.06 0.46 3.51
C ASP A 146 9.95 1.15 4.87
N VAL A 147 9.53 2.42 4.87
CA VAL A 147 9.39 3.23 6.09
C VAL A 147 8.26 2.72 7.01
N ILE A 148 7.18 2.18 6.45
CA ILE A 148 5.98 1.81 7.23
C ILE A 148 6.00 0.33 7.62
N LEU A 149 6.44 -0.55 6.71
CA LEU A 149 6.28 -1.99 6.87
C LEU A 149 7.60 -2.72 7.14
N MET A 150 8.75 -2.12 6.84
CA MET A 150 10.07 -2.76 6.97
C MET A 150 10.93 -2.16 8.09
N ASP A 151 10.50 -1.07 8.71
CA ASP A 151 11.19 -0.46 9.84
C ASP A 151 10.86 -1.24 11.13
N ASP A 152 11.87 -1.89 11.73
CA ASP A 152 11.72 -2.80 12.87
C ASP A 152 10.90 -2.20 14.02
N LYS A 153 11.09 -0.92 14.33
CA LYS A 153 10.35 -0.25 15.42
C LYS A 153 8.86 -0.11 15.11
N VAL A 154 8.53 0.09 13.83
CA VAL A 154 7.14 0.14 13.36
C VAL A 154 6.55 -1.26 13.30
N CYS A 155 7.33 -2.25 12.85
CA CYS A 155 6.95 -3.66 12.86
C CYS A 155 6.59 -4.16 14.27
N ASP A 156 7.38 -3.84 15.28
CA ASP A 156 7.10 -4.19 16.68
C ASP A 156 5.77 -3.61 17.15
N ARG A 157 5.49 -2.36 16.79
CA ARG A 157 4.23 -1.71 17.10
C ARG A 157 3.08 -2.40 16.39
N LEU A 158 3.20 -2.67 15.09
CA LEU A 158 2.20 -3.41 14.32
C LEU A 158 1.94 -4.79 14.92
N ASN A 159 2.99 -5.50 15.36
CA ASN A 159 2.89 -6.80 16.03
C ASN A 159 2.17 -6.71 17.38
N TYR A 160 2.45 -5.67 18.16
CA TYR A 160 1.69 -5.38 19.39
C TYR A 160 0.22 -5.07 19.11
N LEU A 161 -0.11 -4.39 18.00
CA LEU A 161 -1.51 -4.15 17.63
C LEU A 161 -2.22 -5.46 17.28
N LYS A 162 -1.54 -6.36 16.57
CA LYS A 162 -2.05 -7.70 16.21
C LYS A 162 -2.41 -8.55 17.41
N SER A 163 -1.67 -8.43 18.52
CA SER A 163 -1.95 -9.20 19.73
C SER A 163 -3.17 -8.69 20.51
N ARG A 164 -3.84 -7.61 20.08
CA ARG A 164 -5.01 -7.08 20.78
C ARG A 164 -6.31 -7.76 20.32
N PRO A 165 -7.19 -8.14 21.26
CA PRO A 165 -8.52 -8.66 20.93
C PRO A 165 -9.30 -7.69 20.03
N GLY A 166 -9.86 -8.20 18.93
CA GLY A 166 -10.63 -7.41 17.96
C GLY A 166 -9.82 -6.77 16.83
N PHE A 167 -8.48 -6.88 16.85
CA PHE A 167 -7.66 -6.48 15.71
C PHE A 167 -7.66 -7.60 14.65
N VAL A 168 -8.30 -7.35 13.50
CA VAL A 168 -8.32 -8.30 12.39
C VAL A 168 -7.18 -7.92 11.44
N ALA A 169 -6.04 -8.60 11.58
CA ALA A 169 -4.84 -8.36 10.76
C ALA A 169 -4.97 -8.81 9.29
N SER A 170 -6.19 -9.06 8.79
CA SER A 170 -6.45 -9.73 7.50
C SER A 170 -5.87 -9.00 6.29
N HIS A 171 -5.55 -7.71 6.42
CA HIS A 171 -5.08 -6.86 5.33
C HIS A 171 -3.58 -6.50 5.41
N ILE A 172 -2.91 -6.79 6.52
CA ILE A 172 -1.53 -6.32 6.77
C ILE A 172 -0.48 -7.33 6.34
N PHE A 173 -0.84 -8.57 6.01
CA PHE A 173 0.14 -9.54 5.51
C PHE A 173 -0.19 -9.95 4.09
N GLY A 174 0.86 -10.00 3.28
CA GLY A 174 0.77 -10.57 1.96
C GLY A 174 0.39 -12.02 2.02
N SER A 175 -0.85 -12.30 1.65
CA SER A 175 -1.33 -13.64 1.50
C SER A 175 -1.70 -13.88 0.04
N TYR A 176 -2.29 -15.03 -0.21
CA TYR A 176 -2.77 -15.45 -1.52
C TYR A 176 -3.83 -14.49 -2.13
N GLN A 177 -4.38 -13.57 -1.34
CA GLN A 177 -5.40 -12.61 -1.78
C GLN A 177 -4.94 -11.62 -2.87
N TRP A 178 -3.63 -11.49 -3.14
CA TRP A 178 -3.12 -10.56 -4.17
C TRP A 178 -2.91 -11.16 -5.55
N PHE A 179 -2.97 -12.49 -5.70
CA PHE A 179 -2.94 -13.14 -7.01
C PHE A 179 -3.97 -12.54 -8.00
N PRO A 180 -5.26 -12.34 -7.62
CA PRO A 180 -6.23 -11.69 -8.50
C PRO A 180 -5.82 -10.30 -8.98
N SER A 181 -5.16 -9.51 -8.13
CA SER A 181 -4.64 -8.18 -8.48
C SER A 181 -3.48 -8.31 -9.47
N VAL A 182 -2.52 -9.18 -9.19
CA VAL A 182 -1.40 -9.47 -10.11
C VAL A 182 -1.92 -9.87 -11.49
N LYS A 183 -2.88 -10.79 -11.56
CA LYS A 183 -3.51 -11.19 -12.83
C LYS A 183 -4.13 -10.00 -13.58
N LYS A 184 -4.90 -9.15 -12.89
CA LYS A 184 -5.51 -7.96 -13.51
C LYS A 184 -4.45 -7.03 -14.08
N TRP A 185 -3.39 -6.77 -13.31
CA TRP A 185 -2.29 -5.91 -13.72
C TRP A 185 -1.53 -6.46 -14.93
N LEU A 186 -1.20 -7.76 -14.92
CA LEU A 186 -0.52 -8.41 -16.04
C LEU A 186 -1.33 -8.33 -17.35
N LYS A 187 -2.66 -8.35 -17.27
CA LYS A 187 -3.58 -8.27 -18.43
C LYS A 187 -3.87 -6.84 -18.93
N LEU A 188 -3.34 -5.80 -18.32
CA LEU A 188 -3.60 -4.43 -18.78
C LEU A 188 -3.00 -4.21 -20.19
N GLU A 189 -3.79 -3.66 -21.11
CA GLU A 189 -3.32 -3.38 -22.48
C GLU A 189 -2.18 -2.34 -22.50
N LYS A 190 -2.24 -1.37 -21.58
CA LYS A 190 -1.26 -0.30 -21.44
C LYS A 190 -1.13 0.07 -19.96
N LEU A 191 0.11 0.33 -19.55
CA LEU A 191 0.41 0.83 -18.21
C LEU A 191 0.46 2.36 -18.19
N LEU A 192 -0.36 2.96 -17.32
CA LEU A 192 -0.29 4.33 -16.85
C LEU A 192 0.82 4.46 -15.80
N PRO A 193 1.29 5.69 -15.49
CA PRO A 193 2.36 5.90 -14.51
C PRO A 193 2.17 5.16 -13.17
N ILE A 194 0.97 5.17 -12.59
CA ILE A 194 0.71 4.42 -11.35
C ILE A 194 0.75 2.90 -11.52
N GLN A 195 0.34 2.39 -12.67
CA GLN A 195 0.40 0.96 -12.97
C GLN A 195 1.86 0.54 -13.23
N MET A 196 2.70 1.44 -13.76
CA MET A 196 4.15 1.26 -13.87
C MET A 196 4.84 1.25 -12.50
N GLU A 197 4.18 1.74 -11.44
CA GLU A 197 4.70 1.81 -10.07
C GLU A 197 4.02 0.78 -9.14
N MET A 198 3.35 -0.25 -9.70
CA MET A 198 2.71 -1.30 -8.90
C MET A 198 3.71 -1.91 -7.91
N LEU A 199 3.33 -1.93 -6.64
CA LEU A 199 4.26 -2.12 -5.52
C LEU A 199 5.00 -3.46 -5.52
N LEU A 200 4.33 -4.54 -5.95
CA LEU A 200 4.92 -5.89 -5.91
C LEU A 200 6.00 -6.12 -6.97
N GLN A 201 6.27 -5.17 -7.87
CA GLN A 201 7.40 -5.28 -8.81
C GLN A 201 8.76 -5.11 -8.13
N TYR A 202 8.78 -4.42 -6.99
CA TYR A 202 9.97 -4.08 -6.24
C TYR A 202 10.38 -5.27 -5.35
N ASP A 203 11.68 -5.44 -5.14
CA ASP A 203 12.23 -6.65 -4.51
C ASP A 203 11.71 -6.82 -3.08
N GLN A 204 11.75 -5.76 -2.27
CA GLN A 204 11.40 -5.84 -0.86
C GLN A 204 9.89 -6.08 -0.64
N PRO A 205 8.96 -5.37 -1.31
CA PRO A 205 7.54 -5.73 -1.27
C PRO A 205 7.23 -7.13 -1.78
N LEU A 206 7.92 -7.59 -2.82
CA LEU A 206 7.73 -8.94 -3.37
C LEU A 206 8.14 -10.01 -2.35
N GLN A 207 9.31 -9.87 -1.75
CA GLN A 207 9.79 -10.80 -0.71
C GLN A 207 8.86 -10.82 0.50
N TRP A 208 8.39 -9.64 0.92
CA TRP A 208 7.42 -9.54 2.01
C TRP A 208 6.10 -10.23 1.67
N TRP A 209 5.62 -10.13 0.43
CA TRP A 209 4.44 -10.86 -0.01
C TRP A 209 4.63 -12.38 0.10
N PHE A 210 5.75 -12.89 -0.42
CA PHE A 210 6.05 -14.33 -0.35
C PHE A 210 6.23 -14.83 1.08
N LYS A 211 6.91 -14.08 1.93
CA LYS A 211 7.03 -14.39 3.37
C LYS A 211 5.65 -14.51 4.03
N GLY A 212 4.73 -13.59 3.75
CA GLY A 212 3.38 -13.69 4.30
C GLY A 212 2.60 -14.91 3.80
N MET A 213 2.85 -15.37 2.57
CA MET A 213 2.28 -16.63 2.05
C MET A 213 2.87 -17.87 2.76
N GLU A 214 4.16 -17.85 3.09
CA GLU A 214 4.80 -18.92 3.86
C GLU A 214 4.33 -18.95 5.32
N GLU A 215 3.93 -17.82 5.89
CA GLU A 215 3.39 -17.71 7.24
C GLU A 215 1.89 -18.07 7.31
N ASP A 216 1.10 -17.83 6.25
CA ASP A 216 -0.34 -18.13 6.16
C ASP A 216 -0.60 -19.51 5.51
N LYS A 217 0.01 -20.57 6.03
CA LYS A 217 -0.13 -21.94 5.45
C LYS A 217 -1.55 -22.51 5.53
N ASP A 218 -2.29 -22.12 6.57
CA ASP A 218 -3.66 -22.59 6.81
C ASP A 218 -4.72 -21.71 6.10
N PHE A 219 -4.31 -20.94 5.09
CA PHE A 219 -5.12 -19.88 4.49
C PHE A 219 -6.50 -20.34 4.06
N PHE A 220 -6.57 -21.49 3.38
CA PHE A 220 -7.79 -22.08 2.84
C PHE A 220 -8.61 -22.79 3.91
N THR A 221 -7.95 -23.45 4.86
CA THR A 221 -8.63 -24.20 5.92
C THR A 221 -9.36 -23.28 6.89
N LEU A 222 -8.75 -22.14 7.26
CA LEU A 222 -9.32 -21.21 8.25
C LEU A 222 -10.45 -20.33 7.70
N ARG A 223 -10.50 -20.09 6.39
CA ARG A 223 -11.49 -19.19 5.75
C ARG A 223 -12.73 -19.91 5.24
N GLY A 224 -12.78 -21.24 5.38
CA GLY A 224 -13.93 -22.07 5.03
C GLY A 224 -14.00 -22.46 3.55
N ILE A 225 -14.89 -23.41 3.27
CA ILE A 225 -15.03 -24.06 1.95
C ILE A 225 -15.52 -23.06 0.89
N GLU A 226 -16.54 -22.25 1.20
CA GLU A 226 -17.13 -21.30 0.25
C GLU A 226 -16.11 -20.26 -0.22
N TYR A 227 -15.36 -19.67 0.71
CA TYR A 227 -14.28 -18.72 0.39
C TYR A 227 -13.20 -19.36 -0.49
N SER A 228 -12.83 -20.60 -0.16
CA SER A 228 -11.83 -21.34 -0.92
C SER A 228 -12.31 -21.61 -2.36
N GLN A 229 -13.59 -21.94 -2.56
CA GLN A 229 -14.15 -22.18 -3.91
C GLN A 229 -14.08 -20.95 -4.82
N ASP A 230 -14.23 -19.74 -4.27
CA ASP A 230 -14.18 -18.50 -5.05
C ASP A 230 -12.74 -18.03 -5.34
N VAL A 231 -11.83 -18.19 -4.38
CA VAL A 231 -10.47 -17.65 -4.48
C VAL A 231 -9.52 -18.59 -5.23
N PHE A 232 -9.69 -19.90 -5.08
CA PHE A 232 -8.80 -20.91 -5.68
C PHE A 232 -8.73 -20.82 -7.21
N PRO A 233 -9.85 -20.70 -7.95
CA PRO A 233 -9.80 -20.53 -9.41
C PRO A 233 -9.05 -19.26 -9.83
N LEU A 234 -9.18 -18.17 -9.07
CA LEU A 234 -8.49 -16.92 -9.35
C LEU A 234 -6.98 -17.06 -9.16
N ILE A 235 -6.54 -17.79 -8.14
CA ILE A 235 -5.12 -18.11 -7.93
C ILE A 235 -4.60 -18.97 -9.09
N ALA A 236 -5.31 -20.04 -9.45
CA ALA A 236 -4.90 -20.92 -10.54
C ALA A 236 -4.76 -20.17 -11.88
N GLU A 237 -5.72 -19.32 -12.22
CA GLU A 237 -5.62 -18.48 -13.42
C GLU A 237 -4.47 -17.47 -13.37
N SER A 238 -4.15 -16.96 -12.18
CA SER A 238 -3.01 -16.05 -11.99
C SER A 238 -1.69 -16.79 -12.20
N LEU A 239 -1.55 -17.99 -11.63
CA LEU A 239 -0.37 -18.85 -11.80
C LEU A 239 -0.18 -19.26 -13.26
N ARG A 240 -1.26 -19.66 -13.95
CA ARG A 240 -1.21 -19.96 -15.40
C ARG A 240 -0.74 -18.77 -16.22
N LEU A 241 -1.21 -17.57 -15.90
CA LEU A 241 -0.80 -16.35 -16.59
C LEU A 241 0.68 -16.01 -16.34
N ILE A 242 1.16 -16.19 -15.10
CA ILE A 242 2.56 -15.97 -14.73
C ILE A 242 3.47 -16.97 -15.46
N TYR A 243 3.10 -18.26 -15.48
CA TYR A 243 3.90 -19.30 -16.15
C TYR A 243 3.97 -19.11 -17.67
N ASN A 244 2.82 -18.81 -18.30
CA ASN A 244 2.72 -18.62 -19.75
C ASN A 244 2.90 -17.15 -20.16
N PHE A 245 3.60 -16.35 -19.37
CA PHE A 245 3.79 -14.94 -19.67
C PHE A 245 4.63 -14.77 -20.95
N ASP A 246 4.08 -14.06 -21.94
CA ASP A 246 4.73 -13.85 -23.23
C ASP A 246 5.76 -12.72 -23.14
N PHE A 247 7.01 -13.10 -22.83
CA PHE A 247 8.13 -12.17 -22.71
C PHE A 247 8.50 -11.49 -24.04
N GLU A 248 8.28 -12.15 -25.17
CA GLU A 248 8.62 -11.59 -26.49
C GLU A 248 7.63 -10.50 -26.88
N ALA A 249 6.33 -10.77 -26.69
CA ALA A 249 5.29 -9.78 -26.97
C ALA A 249 5.33 -8.59 -26.00
N GLU A 250 5.63 -8.82 -24.71
CA GLU A 250 5.72 -7.75 -23.71
C GLU A 250 6.98 -6.90 -23.87
N GLY A 251 8.13 -7.54 -24.15
CA GLY A 251 9.44 -6.88 -24.10
C GLY A 251 9.89 -6.47 -22.68
N PRO A 252 10.92 -5.61 -22.57
CA PRO A 252 11.40 -5.10 -21.28
C PRO A 252 10.37 -4.17 -20.62
N SER A 253 9.86 -4.55 -19.45
CA SER A 253 8.87 -3.78 -18.69
C SER A 253 8.86 -4.17 -17.21
N PRO A 254 8.25 -3.36 -16.32
CA PRO A 254 7.97 -3.75 -14.95
C PRO A 254 7.30 -5.12 -14.79
N ARG A 255 6.43 -5.50 -15.75
CA ARG A 255 5.73 -6.80 -15.72
C ARG A 255 6.67 -7.94 -16.04
N SER A 256 7.49 -7.82 -17.08
CA SER A 256 8.45 -8.87 -17.42
C SER A 256 9.50 -9.05 -16.32
N ASP A 257 9.96 -7.96 -15.70
CA ASP A 257 10.88 -8.04 -14.56
C ASP A 257 10.23 -8.67 -13.33
N PHE A 258 8.99 -8.29 -13.01
CA PHE A 258 8.22 -8.94 -11.94
C PHE A 258 8.07 -10.45 -12.16
N VAL A 259 7.65 -10.88 -13.36
CA VAL A 259 7.43 -12.30 -13.64
C VAL A 259 8.75 -13.09 -13.53
N ARG A 260 9.87 -12.56 -14.03
CA ARG A 260 11.20 -13.19 -13.86
C ARG A 260 11.57 -13.43 -12.41
N LYS A 261 11.18 -12.53 -11.50
CA LYS A 261 11.43 -12.67 -10.05
C LYS A 261 10.47 -13.67 -9.40
N VAL A 262 9.21 -13.68 -9.82
CA VAL A 262 8.16 -14.51 -9.22
C VAL A 262 8.31 -15.99 -9.54
N LEU A 263 8.69 -16.34 -10.77
CA LEU A 263 8.85 -17.74 -11.19
C LEU A 263 9.75 -18.55 -10.23
N PRO A 264 11.01 -18.15 -9.94
CA PRO A 264 11.85 -18.89 -9.02
C PRO A 264 11.31 -18.90 -7.58
N LEU A 265 10.61 -17.85 -7.14
CA LEU A 265 10.02 -17.80 -5.81
C LEU A 265 8.87 -18.83 -5.66
N LEU A 266 8.04 -19.00 -6.68
CA LEU A 266 7.00 -20.03 -6.68
C LEU A 266 7.58 -21.46 -6.62
N ASP A 267 8.76 -21.67 -7.20
CA ASP A 267 9.47 -22.94 -7.11
C ASP A 267 10.10 -23.19 -5.73
N GLN A 268 10.68 -22.16 -5.11
CA GLN A 268 11.52 -22.28 -3.91
C GLN A 268 10.76 -22.10 -2.59
N CYS A 269 9.74 -21.25 -2.55
CA CYS A 269 9.06 -20.88 -1.30
C CYS A 269 8.20 -22.01 -0.74
N SER A 270 8.15 -22.09 0.59
CA SER A 270 7.32 -23.04 1.33
C SER A 270 5.89 -22.52 1.52
N ILE A 271 5.18 -22.34 0.40
CA ILE A 271 3.77 -21.91 0.39
C ILE A 271 2.79 -23.06 0.72
N ALA A 272 1.50 -22.75 0.81
CA ALA A 272 0.43 -23.69 1.12
C ALA A 272 0.42 -24.87 0.13
N PRO A 273 0.27 -26.12 0.60
CA PRO A 273 0.34 -27.31 -0.25
C PRO A 273 -0.60 -27.26 -1.46
N GLU A 274 -1.81 -26.71 -1.27
CA GLU A 274 -2.82 -26.61 -2.32
C GLU A 274 -2.39 -25.67 -3.45
N VAL A 275 -1.76 -24.54 -3.12
CA VAL A 275 -1.23 -23.61 -4.14
C VAL A 275 -0.01 -24.22 -4.82
N LYS A 276 0.83 -24.96 -4.07
CA LYS A 276 1.97 -25.67 -4.64
C LYS A 276 1.54 -26.75 -5.62
N ALA A 277 0.47 -27.49 -5.31
CA ALA A 277 -0.10 -28.48 -6.21
C ALA A 277 -0.58 -27.85 -7.52
N ILE A 278 -1.32 -26.73 -7.45
CA ILE A 278 -1.71 -25.98 -8.64
C ILE A 278 -0.48 -25.56 -9.45
N TRP A 279 0.56 -25.06 -8.78
CA TRP A 279 1.77 -24.61 -9.46
C TRP A 279 2.45 -25.73 -10.25
N GLU A 280 2.55 -26.93 -9.67
CA GLU A 280 3.07 -28.11 -10.37
C GLU A 280 2.17 -28.54 -11.54
N ASP A 281 0.84 -28.51 -11.37
CA ASP A 281 -0.13 -28.82 -12.43
C ASP A 281 -0.02 -27.84 -13.61
N VAL A 282 0.14 -26.55 -13.32
CA VAL A 282 0.35 -25.50 -14.33
C VAL A 282 1.63 -25.75 -15.13
N LYS A 283 2.74 -26.10 -14.44
CA LYS A 283 4.01 -26.44 -15.11
C LYS A 283 3.88 -27.69 -15.98
N ALA A 284 3.06 -28.65 -15.56
CA ALA A 284 2.76 -29.87 -16.30
C ALA A 284 1.82 -29.67 -17.50
N GLY A 285 1.24 -28.47 -17.68
CA GLY A 285 0.39 -28.12 -18.81
C GLY A 285 -1.11 -28.39 -18.62
N SER A 286 -1.59 -28.41 -17.37
CA SER A 286 -3.00 -28.65 -17.01
C SER A 286 -3.83 -27.39 -16.69
#